data_AF-A0A8X6GKG3-F1
#
_entry.id   AF-A0A8X6GKG3-F1
#
_cell.length_a   1.000
_cell.length_b   1.000
_cell.length_c   1.000
_cell.angle_alpha   90.00
_cell.angle_beta   90.00
_cell.angle_gamma   90.00
#
_symmetry.space_group_name_H-M   'P 1'
#
loop_
_entity.id
_entity.type
_entity.pdbx_description
1 polymer ?
#
loop_
_entity_poly.entity_id
_entity_poly.type
_entity_poly.pdbx_seq_one_letter_code
_entity_poly.pdbx_strand_id
1 'polypeptide(L)'
;MHLLRKLEKYHDDKTLEQLKILGMIASVASGISLGVYTILTFLENQHFDLKGANYFSSAVFSGVCLFSSIELYIVAQWYQNAMKVSVKKKYNV
;
A
#
# COMPACT_ATOMS: atom_id res chain seq x y z
N MET A 1 -1.19 29.64 -2.63
CA MET A 1 -0.40 28.99 -3.71
C MET A 1 0.60 27.92 -3.24
N HIS A 2 0.99 27.84 -1.96
CA HIS A 2 2.04 26.90 -1.52
C HIS A 2 1.60 25.41 -1.48
N LEU A 3 0.30 25.16 -1.28
CA LEU A 3 -0.29 23.82 -1.26
C LEU A 3 -0.43 23.21 -2.65
N LEU A 4 -0.83 24.01 -3.66
CA LEU A 4 -0.91 23.60 -5.06
C LEU A 4 0.44 23.10 -5.60
N ARG A 5 1.52 23.83 -5.30
CA ARG A 5 2.89 23.44 -5.69
C ARG A 5 3.38 22.16 -5.02
N LYS A 6 2.93 21.87 -3.79
CA LYS A 6 3.19 20.59 -3.12
C LYS A 6 2.37 19.48 -3.75
N LEU A 7 1.10 19.73 -4.08
CA LEU A 7 0.21 18.78 -4.75
C LEU A 7 0.76 18.35 -6.13
N GLU A 8 1.26 19.33 -6.89
CA GLU A 8 1.91 19.15 -8.19
C GLU A 8 3.20 18.32 -8.06
N LYS A 9 3.95 18.50 -6.97
CA LYS A 9 5.15 17.69 -6.66
C LYS A 9 4.82 16.24 -6.29
N TYR A 10 3.67 15.98 -5.64
CA TYR A 10 3.20 14.62 -5.36
C TYR A 10 2.54 13.93 -6.56
N HIS A 11 2.12 14.72 -7.57
CA HIS A 11 1.62 14.24 -8.86
C HIS A 11 2.73 14.10 -9.90
N ASP A 12 4.01 14.25 -9.53
CA ASP A 12 5.11 13.96 -10.44
C ASP A 12 5.16 12.45 -10.75
N ASP A 13 5.34 12.08 -12.01
CA ASP A 13 5.29 10.69 -12.48
C ASP A 13 6.30 9.81 -11.74
N LYS A 14 7.46 10.39 -11.42
CA LYS A 14 8.51 9.76 -10.62
C LYS A 14 8.09 9.48 -9.18
N THR A 15 7.34 10.39 -8.56
CA THR A 15 6.85 10.20 -7.17
C THR A 15 5.74 9.15 -7.14
N LEU A 16 4.86 9.13 -8.14
CA LEU A 16 3.85 8.08 -8.28
C LEU A 16 4.46 6.71 -8.55
N GLU A 17 5.54 6.64 -9.33
CA GLU A 17 6.28 5.39 -9.57
C GLU A 17 6.91 4.86 -8.28
N GLN A 18 7.56 5.73 -7.50
CA GLN A 18 8.08 5.37 -6.18
C GLN A 18 6.98 4.87 -5.24
N LEU A 19 5.79 5.49 -5.30
CA LEU A 19 4.65 5.10 -4.47
C LEU A 19 4.12 3.71 -4.84
N LYS A 20 4.12 3.37 -6.14
CA LYS A 20 3.81 2.01 -6.61
C LYS A 20 4.81 0.98 -6.12
N ILE A 21 6.11 1.28 -6.23
CA ILE A 21 7.18 0.37 -5.77
C ILE A 21 7.04 0.15 -4.26
N LEU A 22 6.80 1.23 -3.50
CA LEU A 22 6.55 1.14 -2.07
C LEU A 22 5.33 0.27 -1.75
N GLY A 23 4.20 0.49 -2.44
CA GLY A 23 2.99 -0.32 -2.28
C GLY A 23 3.24 -1.79 -2.60
N MET A 24 4.04 -2.10 -3.64
CA MET A 24 4.42 -3.47 -3.98
C MET A 24 5.27 -4.13 -2.90
N ILE A 25 6.34 -3.46 -2.44
CA ILE A 25 7.22 -3.98 -1.38
C ILE A 25 6.44 -4.20 -0.09
N ALA A 26 5.64 -3.22 0.32
CA ALA A 26 4.81 -3.31 1.52
C ALA A 26 3.80 -4.45 1.41
N SER A 27 3.18 -4.64 0.24
CA SER A 27 2.24 -5.76 0.02
C SER A 27 2.93 -7.12 0.15
N VAL A 28 4.12 -7.29 -0.42
CA VAL A 28 4.87 -8.56 -0.28
C VAL A 28 5.26 -8.80 1.16
N ALA A 29 5.83 -7.81 1.84
CA ALA A 29 6.26 -7.94 3.23
C ALA A 29 5.06 -8.24 4.16
N SER A 30 3.98 -7.48 4.05
CA SER A 30 2.78 -7.67 4.85
C SER A 30 2.06 -8.98 4.53
N GLY A 31 2.11 -9.45 3.28
CA GLY A 31 1.59 -10.77 2.90
C GLY A 31 2.35 -11.91 3.58
N ILE A 32 3.68 -11.85 3.59
CA ILE A 32 4.53 -12.83 4.30
C ILE A 32 4.23 -12.77 5.81
N SER A 33 4.22 -11.58 6.41
CA SER A 33 3.92 -11.40 7.83
C SER A 33 2.54 -11.94 8.21
N LEU A 34 1.51 -11.62 7.42
CA LEU A 34 0.16 -12.13 7.64
C LEU A 34 0.14 -13.66 7.61
N GLY A 35 0.79 -14.28 6.63
CA GLY A 35 0.87 -15.74 6.54
C GLY A 35 1.54 -16.36 7.77
N VAL A 36 2.72 -15.86 8.13
CA VAL A 36 3.49 -16.36 9.29
C VAL A 36 2.70 -16.21 10.58
N TYR A 37 2.17 -15.01 10.86
CA TYR A 37 1.43 -14.77 12.10
C TYR A 37 0.11 -15.53 12.15
N THR A 38 -0.58 -15.73 11.02
CA THR A 38 -1.80 -16.54 10.97
C THR A 38 -1.51 -18.00 11.29
N ILE A 39 -0.42 -18.56 10.73
CA ILE A 39 -0.01 -19.94 11.02
C ILE A 39 0.35 -20.09 12.50
N LEU A 40 1.15 -19.18 13.06
CA LEU A 40 1.51 -19.22 14.48
C LEU A 40 0.28 -19.09 15.38
N THR A 41 -0.65 -18.21 15.03
CA THR A 41 -1.91 -18.04 15.76
C THR A 41 -2.74 -19.33 15.77
N PHE A 42 -2.79 -20.02 14.63
CA PHE A 42 -3.51 -21.28 14.49
C PHE A 42 -2.86 -22.41 15.30
N LEU A 43 -1.52 -22.53 15.26
CA LEU A 43 -0.79 -23.54 16.01
C LEU A 43 -0.91 -23.35 17.53
N GLU A 44 -0.84 -22.11 18.00
CA GLU A 44 -0.90 -21.76 19.42
C GLU A 44 -2.34 -21.56 19.94
N ASN A 45 -3.37 -21.77 19.09
CA ASN A 45 -4.78 -21.51 19.40
C ASN A 45 -5.01 -20.14 20.05
N GLN A 46 -4.28 -19.12 19.60
CA GLN A 46 -4.36 -17.79 20.19
C GLN A 46 -5.62 -17.07 19.72
N HIS A 47 -6.36 -16.52 20.68
CA HIS A 47 -7.46 -15.61 20.42
C HIS A 47 -6.99 -14.15 20.46
N PHE A 48 -7.86 -13.23 20.07
CA PHE A 48 -7.58 -11.80 20.12
C PHE A 48 -7.22 -11.38 21.56
N ASP A 49 -5.97 -10.99 21.76
CA ASP A 49 -5.50 -10.30 22.96
C ASP A 49 -4.49 -9.22 22.54
N LEU A 50 -4.60 -8.06 23.17
CA LEU A 50 -3.70 -6.92 22.98
C LEU A 50 -2.55 -6.94 24.00
N LYS A 51 -2.54 -7.89 24.92
CA LYS A 51 -1.51 -8.07 25.95
C LYS A 51 -0.55 -9.19 25.57
N GLY A 52 0.74 -8.99 25.89
CA GLY A 52 1.78 -10.00 25.70
C GLY A 52 2.20 -10.23 24.25
N ALA A 53 2.93 -11.33 24.02
CA ALA A 53 3.35 -11.76 22.68
C ALA A 53 2.21 -12.52 21.98
N ASN A 54 1.23 -11.78 21.46
CA ASN A 54 0.08 -12.34 20.76
C ASN A 54 0.24 -12.20 19.22
N TYR A 55 0.23 -13.34 18.53
CA TYR A 55 0.37 -13.43 17.08
C TYR A 55 -0.92 -13.07 16.34
N PHE A 56 -2.11 -13.23 16.96
CA PHE A 56 -3.39 -12.87 16.37
C PHE A 56 -3.44 -11.38 16.04
N SER A 57 -3.11 -10.52 17.01
CA SER A 57 -3.07 -9.07 16.81
C SER A 57 -2.08 -8.69 15.71
N SER A 58 -0.91 -9.36 15.68
CA SER A 58 0.11 -9.17 14.65
C SER A 58 -0.37 -9.59 13.25
N ALA A 59 -1.13 -10.68 13.15
CA ALA A 59 -1.77 -11.12 11.91
C ALA A 59 -2.80 -10.09 11.42
N VAL A 60 -3.66 -9.58 12.31
CA VAL A 60 -4.66 -8.56 11.96
C VAL A 60 -3.99 -7.29 11.43
N PHE A 61 -2.99 -6.75 12.14
CA PHE A 61 -2.28 -5.55 11.67
C PHE A 61 -1.53 -5.78 10.35
N SER A 62 -0.96 -6.97 10.16
CA SER A 62 -0.35 -7.34 8.87
C SER A 62 -1.38 -7.37 7.74
N GLY A 63 -2.60 -7.86 8.01
CA GLY A 63 -3.71 -7.84 7.06
C GLY A 63 -4.17 -6.42 6.70
N VAL A 64 -4.32 -5.53 7.69
CA VAL A 64 -4.66 -4.12 7.45
C VAL A 64 -3.57 -3.42 6.64
N CYS A 65 -2.30 -3.69 6.95
CA CYS A 65 -1.17 -3.12 6.22
C CYS A 65 -1.14 -3.61 4.76
N LEU A 66 -1.36 -4.90 4.53
CA LEU A 66 -1.46 -5.50 3.19
C LEU A 66 -2.58 -4.85 2.38
N PHE A 67 -3.75 -4.65 2.98
CA PHE A 67 -4.87 -4.01 2.31
C PHE A 67 -4.52 -2.56 1.92
N SER A 68 -3.98 -1.81 2.87
CA SER A 68 -3.58 -0.41 2.66
C SER A 68 -2.48 -0.27 1.59
N SER A 69 -1.53 -1.20 1.52
CA SER A 69 -0.45 -1.18 0.53
C SER A 69 -0.93 -1.51 -0.88
N ILE A 70 -1.92 -2.40 -1.01
CA ILE A 70 -2.58 -2.70 -2.28
C ILE A 70 -3.36 -1.48 -2.76
N GLU A 71 -4.14 -0.83 -1.89
CA GLU A 71 -4.84 0.41 -2.22
C GLU A 71 -3.87 1.49 -2.71
N LEU A 72 -2.76 1.68 -2.01
CA LEU A 72 -1.72 2.64 -2.40
C LEU A 72 -1.19 2.36 -3.81
N TYR A 73 -0.92 1.09 -4.13
CA TYR A 73 -0.47 0.68 -5.46
C TYR A 73 -1.51 0.98 -6.54
N ILE A 74 -2.77 0.59 -6.32
CA ILE A 74 -3.87 0.78 -7.27
C ILE A 74 -4.10 2.27 -7.53
N VAL A 75 -4.17 3.07 -6.47
CA VAL A 75 -4.38 4.52 -6.57
C VAL A 75 -3.25 5.18 -7.34
N ALA A 76 -1.99 4.85 -7.01
CA ALA A 76 -0.84 5.40 -7.72
C ALA A 76 -0.83 5.01 -9.21
N GLN A 77 -1.15 3.76 -9.54
CA GLN A 77 -1.29 3.28 -10.92
C GLN A 77 -2.41 4.02 -11.68
N TRP A 78 -3.55 4.22 -11.02
CA TRP A 78 -4.69 4.93 -11.61
C TRP A 78 -4.33 6.39 -11.94
N TYR A 79 -3.67 7.09 -11.01
CA TYR A 79 -3.22 8.47 -11.24
C TYR A 79 -2.19 8.56 -12.38
N GLN A 80 -1.21 7.66 -12.45
CA GLN A 80 -0.26 7.63 -13.58
C GLN A 80 -0.98 7.47 -14.93
N ASN A 81 -1.98 6.56 -14.99
CA ASN A 81 -2.75 6.35 -16.20
C ASN A 81 -3.57 7.59 -16.60
N ALA A 82 -4.23 8.23 -15.63
CA ALA A 82 -4.99 9.46 -15.86
C ALA A 82 -4.09 10.60 -16.39
N MET A 83 -2.88 10.74 -15.86
CA MET A 83 -1.92 11.72 -16.36
C MET A 83 -1.48 11.43 -17.79
N LYS A 84 -1.14 10.17 -18.12
CA LYS A 84 -0.76 9.78 -19.49
C LYS A 84 -1.86 10.08 -20.51
N VAL A 85 -3.12 9.82 -20.17
CA VAL A 85 -4.27 10.15 -21.02
C VAL A 85 -4.41 11.67 -21.21
N SER A 86 -4.24 12.45 -20.13
CA SER A 86 -4.33 13.91 -20.20
C SER A 86 -3.23 14.54 -21.06
N VAL A 87 -2.00 14.03 -20.98
CA VAL A 87 -0.88 14.42 -21.83
C VAL A 87 -1.18 14.08 -23.28
N LYS A 88 -1.60 12.84 -23.58
CA LYS A 88 -1.94 12.42 -24.94
C LYS A 88 -3.02 13.32 -25.57
N LYS A 89 -4.06 13.65 -24.81
CA LYS A 89 -5.15 14.54 -25.26
C LYS A 89 -4.68 15.99 -25.52
N LYS A 90 -3.66 16.47 -24.79
CA LYS A 90 -3.11 17.83 -24.96
C LYS A 90 -2.23 17.97 -26.22
N TYR A 91 -1.62 16.87 -26.68
CA TYR A 91 -0.72 16.86 -27.85
C TYR A 91 -1.33 16.28 -29.13
N ASN A 92 -2.62 15.91 -29.12
CA ASN A 92 -3.37 15.41 -30.28
C ASN A 92 -2.62 14.31 -31.09
N VAL A 93 -2.27 13.23 -30.40
CA VAL A 93 -1.91 11.93 -30.98
C VAL A 93 -2.92 10.89 -30.51
#